data_AF-A0AAU5ZHU2-F1
#
_entry.id   AF-A0AAU5ZHU2-F1
#
_cell.length_a   1.000
_cell.length_b   1.000
_cell.length_c   1.000
_cell.angle_alpha   90.00
_cell.angle_beta   90.00
_cell.angle_gamma   90.00
#
_symmetry.space_group_name_H-M   'P 1'
#
loop_
_entity.id
_entity.type
_entity.pdbx_description
1 polymer ?
#
loop_
_entity_poly.entity_id
_entity_poly.type
_entity_poly.pdbx_seq_one_letter_code
_entity_poly.pdbx_strand_id
1 'polypeptide(L)'
;MDEKATSPGDPKAIVRTAGYRRLLVLAAVVGFFVSLAAWAFLTLVPWTQDRVYVTIPHALGFSDAPWWWPLPVLAIAGLISAFAIVRLPGNGGPVPAEGFAGGVTSPADLPGILLAGLAALGLGLVLGPSMPVIALGSGLAVFAVRKAKSDAPDNVVMVMAAAGSFAALAMVFGSPVISAVILIEAAGLGGAMLPLILLPGLLAAGIGSLVYLGMGYLTGLDTSAYAINPLALPAMPQLTVVDFCWTVAVAALAAVVTFAIFWAARRLAVRVRPKPFLLLPLAGLIVAGLAITFAQLSDQTPYAVLFSGSRALIPVVEQAGTLSVATLGLLLACKGLAWSVSMGSFRGGPVFPAIFVGAVGGLIASHLPSFPEGAAIATVMAATIAAALRLPLSAVVIALLLTSSAGPAVTPLIIVATVVSYVLVDVLEAAFAPPAPKNRAASDAS
;
A
#
# COMPACT_ATOMS: atom_id res chain seq x y z
N MET A 1 28.44 -44.33 -22.80
CA MET A 1 27.81 -43.32 -23.68
C MET A 1 26.96 -42.47 -22.77
N ASP A 2 27.47 -41.28 -22.49
CA ASP A 2 27.02 -40.42 -21.40
C ASP A 2 25.61 -39.88 -21.61
N GLU A 3 24.79 -40.10 -20.58
CA GLU A 3 23.52 -39.45 -20.35
C GLU A 3 23.79 -37.97 -20.08
N LYS A 4 23.58 -37.15 -21.12
CA LYS A 4 23.80 -35.71 -21.07
C LYS A 4 22.69 -35.07 -20.23
N ALA A 5 22.99 -34.83 -18.96
CA ALA A 5 22.22 -33.96 -18.08
C ALA A 5 21.88 -32.65 -18.80
N THR A 6 20.60 -32.39 -19.01
CA THR A 6 20.11 -31.17 -19.64
C THR A 6 20.38 -29.99 -18.71
N SER A 7 21.29 -29.11 -19.11
CA SER A 7 21.54 -27.83 -18.44
C SER A 7 20.26 -26.99 -18.38
N PRO A 8 20.01 -26.18 -17.34
CA PRO A 8 18.89 -25.25 -17.31
C PRO A 8 19.01 -24.32 -18.52
N GLY A 9 18.02 -24.34 -19.41
CA GLY A 9 18.08 -23.63 -20.69
C GLY A 9 18.36 -22.14 -20.52
N ASP A 10 19.24 -21.59 -21.38
CA ASP A 10 19.59 -20.17 -21.42
C ASP A 10 18.31 -19.29 -21.49
N PRO A 11 18.02 -18.46 -20.48
CA PRO A 11 16.86 -17.57 -20.46
C PRO A 11 16.81 -16.63 -21.67
N LYS A 12 17.98 -16.25 -22.20
CA LYS A 12 18.06 -15.40 -23.40
C LYS A 12 17.57 -16.14 -24.64
N ALA A 13 17.72 -17.46 -24.70
CA ALA A 13 17.17 -18.27 -25.77
C ALA A 13 15.63 -18.30 -25.70
N ILE A 14 15.04 -18.36 -24.50
CA ILE A 14 13.58 -18.33 -24.30
C ILE A 14 12.99 -17.01 -24.81
N VAL A 15 13.61 -15.87 -24.51
CA VAL A 15 13.14 -14.54 -24.95
C VAL A 15 13.07 -14.42 -26.49
N ARG A 16 13.94 -15.12 -27.22
CA ARG A 16 13.98 -15.10 -28.69
C ARG A 16 12.90 -15.98 -29.35
N THR A 17 12.21 -16.81 -28.58
CA THR A 17 11.22 -17.74 -29.13
C THR A 17 9.96 -17.03 -29.62
N ALA A 18 9.30 -17.61 -30.62
CA ALA A 18 7.98 -17.13 -31.06
C ALA A 18 6.92 -17.23 -29.95
N GLY A 19 7.05 -18.21 -29.06
CA GLY A 19 6.17 -18.37 -27.88
C GLY A 19 6.27 -17.17 -26.94
N TYR A 20 7.48 -16.70 -26.66
CA TYR A 20 7.68 -15.53 -25.80
C TYR A 20 7.16 -14.23 -26.43
N ARG A 21 7.32 -14.05 -27.75
CA ARG A 21 6.71 -12.90 -28.45
C ARG A 21 5.18 -12.91 -28.36
N ARG A 22 4.55 -14.09 -28.50
CA ARG A 22 3.10 -14.23 -28.29
C ARG A 22 2.70 -13.90 -26.86
N LEU A 23 3.53 -14.28 -25.87
CA LEU A 23 3.32 -13.92 -24.47
C LEU A 23 3.39 -12.41 -24.24
N LEU A 24 4.32 -11.70 -24.89
CA LEU A 24 4.39 -10.23 -24.81
C LEU A 24 3.15 -9.55 -25.40
N VAL A 25 2.67 -10.03 -26.56
CA VAL A 25 1.43 -9.51 -27.16
C VAL A 25 0.24 -9.78 -26.24
N LEU A 26 0.16 -10.99 -25.66
CA LEU A 26 -0.89 -11.32 -24.70
C LEU A 26 -0.80 -10.45 -23.44
N ALA A 27 0.39 -10.23 -22.89
CA ALA A 27 0.62 -9.34 -21.76
C ALA A 27 0.21 -7.90 -22.06
N ALA A 28 0.45 -7.43 -23.28
CA ALA A 28 0.01 -6.11 -23.70
C ALA A 28 -1.52 -5.98 -23.74
N VAL A 29 -2.19 -6.93 -24.38
CA VAL A 29 -3.66 -6.94 -24.49
C VAL A 29 -4.32 -7.10 -23.12
N VAL A 30 -3.84 -8.06 -22.31
CA VAL A 30 -4.34 -8.28 -20.95
C VAL A 30 -4.05 -7.06 -20.08
N GLY A 31 -2.84 -6.49 -20.16
CA GLY A 31 -2.46 -5.28 -19.44
C GLY A 31 -3.41 -4.13 -19.70
N PHE A 32 -3.78 -3.88 -20.97
CA PHE A 32 -4.76 -2.86 -21.33
C PHE A 32 -6.11 -3.03 -20.61
N PHE A 33 -6.72 -4.23 -20.69
CA PHE A 33 -8.03 -4.47 -20.06
C PHE A 33 -7.96 -4.50 -18.53
N VAL A 34 -6.88 -5.04 -17.97
CA VAL A 34 -6.62 -5.00 -16.53
C VAL A 34 -6.50 -3.56 -16.04
N SER A 35 -5.79 -2.71 -16.76
CA SER A 35 -5.62 -1.30 -16.39
C SER A 35 -6.92 -0.52 -16.48
N LEU A 36 -7.82 -0.82 -17.43
CA LEU A 36 -9.17 -0.26 -17.45
C LEU A 36 -9.99 -0.67 -16.23
N ALA A 37 -9.92 -1.95 -15.83
CA ALA A 37 -10.61 -2.43 -14.63
C ALA A 37 -10.03 -1.80 -13.35
N ALA A 38 -8.70 -1.69 -13.26
CA ALA A 38 -8.02 -1.02 -12.15
C ALA A 38 -8.37 0.47 -12.09
N TRP A 39 -8.41 1.16 -13.24
CA TRP A 39 -8.87 2.54 -13.34
C TRP A 39 -10.30 2.69 -12.81
N ALA A 40 -11.21 1.82 -13.23
CA ALA A 40 -12.61 1.85 -12.79
C ALA A 40 -12.72 1.67 -11.26
N PHE A 41 -11.98 0.70 -10.69
CA PHE A 41 -11.94 0.51 -9.25
C PHE A 41 -11.36 1.72 -8.51
N LEU A 42 -10.22 2.25 -8.99
CA LEU A 42 -9.56 3.41 -8.39
C LEU A 42 -10.38 4.69 -8.47
N THR A 43 -11.21 4.85 -9.50
CA THR A 43 -12.15 5.96 -9.67
C THR A 43 -13.39 5.78 -8.79
N LEU A 44 -13.86 4.53 -8.63
CA LEU A 44 -15.02 4.20 -7.81
C LEU A 44 -14.78 4.52 -6.32
N VAL A 45 -13.54 4.38 -5.84
CA VAL A 45 -13.19 4.68 -4.44
C VAL A 45 -13.48 6.14 -4.05
N PRO A 46 -12.85 7.18 -4.62
CA PRO A 46 -13.13 8.57 -4.28
C PRO A 46 -14.56 8.99 -4.63
N TRP A 47 -15.13 8.44 -5.71
CA TRP A 47 -16.55 8.66 -6.01
C TRP A 47 -17.45 8.17 -4.87
N THR A 48 -17.16 7.00 -4.29
CA THR A 48 -17.90 6.46 -3.14
C THR A 48 -17.68 7.35 -1.91
N GLN A 49 -16.45 7.82 -1.67
CA GLN A 49 -16.13 8.73 -0.57
C GLN A 49 -16.96 10.01 -0.68
N ASP A 50 -16.97 10.67 -1.85
CA ASP A 50 -17.71 11.91 -2.06
C ASP A 50 -19.22 11.69 -1.96
N ARG A 51 -19.74 10.57 -2.46
CA ARG A 51 -21.16 10.24 -2.32
C ARG A 51 -21.56 10.05 -0.86
N VAL A 52 -20.77 9.32 -0.08
CA VAL A 52 -21.07 8.98 1.31
C VAL A 52 -20.82 10.14 2.27
N TYR A 53 -19.77 10.92 2.06
CA TYR A 53 -19.35 11.97 2.99
C TYR A 53 -19.73 13.39 2.56
N VAL A 54 -20.23 13.59 1.34
CA VAL A 54 -20.69 14.90 0.86
C VAL A 54 -22.15 14.79 0.39
N THR A 55 -22.42 13.98 -0.63
CA THR A 55 -23.75 13.96 -1.27
C THR A 55 -24.87 13.48 -0.36
N ILE A 56 -24.68 12.37 0.36
CA ILE A 56 -25.71 11.80 1.24
C ILE A 56 -26.03 12.75 2.41
N PRO A 57 -25.05 13.32 3.15
CA PRO A 57 -25.33 14.33 4.17
C PRO A 57 -26.16 15.50 3.65
N HIS A 58 -25.81 16.06 2.49
CA HIS A 58 -26.59 17.15 1.89
C HIS A 58 -28.00 16.71 1.50
N ALA A 59 -28.16 15.50 0.95
CA ALA A 59 -29.47 14.96 0.60
C ALA A 59 -30.37 14.71 1.84
N LEU A 60 -29.77 14.50 3.01
CA LEU A 60 -30.47 14.42 4.30
C LEU A 60 -30.74 15.79 4.93
N GLY A 61 -30.37 16.89 4.26
CA GLY A 61 -30.62 18.26 4.70
C GLY A 61 -29.51 18.88 5.56
N PHE A 62 -28.34 18.25 5.68
CA PHE A 62 -27.21 18.85 6.39
C PHE A 62 -26.42 19.80 5.48
N SER A 63 -25.92 20.91 6.05
CA SER A 63 -25.05 21.84 5.31
C SER A 63 -23.68 21.24 5.01
N ASP A 64 -23.20 20.35 5.87
CA ASP A 64 -21.98 19.56 5.72
C ASP A 64 -22.17 18.22 6.46
N ALA A 65 -21.28 17.25 6.27
CA ALA A 65 -21.31 16.02 7.07
C ALA A 65 -21.23 16.33 8.58
N PRO A 66 -22.21 15.90 9.39
CA PRO A 66 -22.15 16.08 10.84
C PRO A 66 -20.90 15.43 11.44
N TRP A 67 -20.40 15.96 12.55
CA TRP A 67 -19.19 15.43 13.21
C TRP A 67 -19.31 13.94 13.58
N TRP A 68 -20.51 13.45 13.87
CA TRP A 68 -20.78 12.04 14.21
C TRP A 68 -20.97 11.13 12.98
N TRP A 69 -21.02 11.69 11.76
CA TRP A 69 -21.28 10.96 10.51
C TRP A 69 -20.37 9.74 10.26
N PRO A 70 -19.08 9.75 10.62
CA PRO A 70 -18.23 8.58 10.46
C PRO A 70 -18.70 7.34 11.24
N LEU A 71 -19.47 7.50 12.34
CA LEU A 71 -19.92 6.37 13.19
C LEU A 71 -20.81 5.37 12.41
N PRO A 72 -21.98 5.77 11.87
CA PRO A 72 -22.82 4.84 11.11
C PRO A 72 -22.13 4.33 9.85
N VAL A 73 -21.37 5.18 9.16
CA VAL A 73 -20.67 4.81 7.91
C VAL A 73 -19.65 3.71 8.15
N LEU A 74 -18.79 3.86 9.17
CA LEU A 74 -17.74 2.88 9.47
C LEU A 74 -18.29 1.61 10.13
N ALA A 75 -19.42 1.68 10.84
CA ALA A 75 -20.14 0.49 11.27
C ALA A 75 -20.66 -0.33 10.08
N ILE A 76 -21.23 0.34 9.06
CA ILE A 76 -21.67 -0.29 7.81
C ILE A 76 -20.48 -0.87 7.04
N ALA A 77 -19.35 -0.15 6.98
CA ALA A 77 -18.11 -0.68 6.41
C ALA A 77 -17.70 -1.99 7.10
N GLY A 78 -17.80 -2.02 8.42
CA GLY A 78 -17.71 -3.21 9.27
C GLY A 78 -18.53 -4.40 8.76
N LEU A 79 -19.82 -4.17 8.54
CA LEU A 79 -20.76 -5.21 8.12
C LEU A 79 -20.49 -5.70 6.69
N ILE A 80 -20.22 -4.79 5.74
CA ILE A 80 -19.94 -5.16 4.36
C ILE A 80 -18.63 -5.94 4.28
N SER A 81 -17.59 -5.50 4.99
CA SER A 81 -16.32 -6.24 5.07
C SER A 81 -16.49 -7.60 5.75
N ALA A 82 -17.30 -7.71 6.82
CA ALA A 82 -17.61 -8.99 7.45
C ALA A 82 -18.32 -9.95 6.48
N PHE A 83 -19.28 -9.45 5.70
CA PHE A 83 -19.92 -10.23 4.65
C PHE A 83 -18.91 -10.70 3.61
N ALA A 84 -18.08 -9.79 3.08
CA ALA A 84 -17.08 -10.13 2.08
C ALA A 84 -16.05 -11.16 2.57
N ILE A 85 -15.63 -11.08 3.84
CA ILE A 85 -14.66 -11.99 4.43
C ILE A 85 -15.26 -13.37 4.72
N VAL A 86 -16.51 -13.45 5.19
CA VAL A 86 -17.11 -14.70 5.65
C VAL A 86 -17.90 -15.44 4.56
N ARG A 87 -18.53 -14.69 3.66
CA ARG A 87 -19.52 -15.25 2.72
C ARG A 87 -19.01 -15.36 1.28
N LEU A 88 -17.95 -14.64 0.93
CA LEU A 88 -17.37 -14.69 -0.42
C LEU A 88 -16.03 -15.44 -0.42
N PRO A 89 -15.65 -16.07 -1.55
CA PRO A 89 -14.34 -16.71 -1.67
C PRO A 89 -13.18 -15.71 -1.48
N GLY A 90 -12.01 -16.24 -1.11
CA GLY A 90 -10.80 -15.43 -0.93
C GLY A 90 -10.68 -14.68 0.39
N ASN A 91 -11.64 -14.82 1.32
CA ASN A 91 -11.61 -14.20 2.66
C ASN A 91 -11.37 -12.67 2.65
N GLY A 92 -11.84 -11.99 1.60
CA GLY A 92 -11.59 -10.56 1.35
C GLY A 92 -10.15 -10.20 0.96
N GLY A 93 -9.27 -11.19 0.79
CA GLY A 93 -7.86 -11.02 0.43
C GLY A 93 -6.90 -11.09 1.62
N PRO A 94 -5.61 -10.82 1.38
CA PRO A 94 -4.57 -10.87 2.40
C PRO A 94 -4.83 -9.90 3.56
N VAL A 95 -4.41 -10.28 4.77
CA VAL A 95 -4.50 -9.41 5.95
C VAL A 95 -3.34 -8.40 5.90
N PRO A 96 -3.61 -7.08 5.88
CA PRO A 96 -2.56 -6.07 5.69
C PRO A 96 -1.48 -6.09 6.78
N ALA A 97 -1.84 -6.47 8.01
CA ALA A 97 -0.93 -6.55 9.15
C ALA A 97 0.14 -7.66 9.02
N GLU A 98 -0.08 -8.65 8.15
CA GLU A 98 0.86 -9.75 7.90
C GLU A 98 1.96 -9.37 6.90
N GLY A 99 1.90 -8.16 6.34
CA GLY A 99 2.91 -7.61 5.44
C GLY A 99 2.45 -7.52 3.99
N PHE A 100 3.36 -7.08 3.13
CA PHE A 100 3.12 -6.91 1.70
C PHE A 100 3.51 -8.18 0.95
N ALA A 101 2.54 -9.02 0.61
CA ALA A 101 2.79 -10.28 -0.11
C ALA A 101 2.23 -10.23 -1.53
N GLY A 102 3.09 -10.48 -2.52
CA GLY A 102 2.68 -10.73 -3.91
C GLY A 102 2.26 -12.18 -4.11
N GLY A 103 1.33 -12.44 -5.03
CA GLY A 103 0.90 -13.81 -5.33
C GLY A 103 -0.08 -13.92 -6.50
N VAL A 104 -0.23 -15.14 -7.00
CA VAL A 104 -1.25 -15.46 -8.00
C VAL A 104 -2.61 -15.47 -7.30
N THR A 105 -3.51 -14.60 -7.74
CA THR A 105 -4.88 -14.51 -7.19
C THR A 105 -5.82 -15.36 -8.02
N SER A 106 -6.66 -16.16 -7.37
CA SER A 106 -7.71 -16.91 -8.07
C SER A 106 -8.78 -15.95 -8.57
N PRO A 107 -9.26 -16.08 -9.82
CA PRO A 107 -10.36 -15.26 -10.33
C PRO A 107 -11.63 -15.32 -9.47
N ALA A 108 -11.89 -16.47 -8.81
CA ALA A 108 -13.05 -16.66 -7.96
C ALA A 108 -13.02 -15.83 -6.67
N ASP A 109 -11.82 -15.41 -6.25
CA ASP A 109 -11.62 -14.62 -5.02
C ASP A 109 -11.87 -13.12 -5.26
N LEU A 110 -11.87 -12.67 -6.52
CA LEU A 110 -11.98 -11.25 -6.88
C LEU A 110 -13.22 -10.57 -6.29
N PRO A 111 -14.45 -11.12 -6.37
CA PRO A 111 -15.62 -10.44 -5.82
C PRO A 111 -15.49 -10.17 -4.32
N GLY A 112 -14.94 -11.12 -3.56
CA GLY A 112 -14.69 -10.96 -2.13
C GLY A 112 -13.65 -9.87 -1.84
N ILE A 113 -12.53 -9.91 -2.57
CA ILE A 113 -11.43 -8.95 -2.40
C ILE A 113 -11.86 -7.52 -2.76
N LEU A 114 -12.57 -7.35 -3.88
CA LEU A 114 -13.01 -6.04 -4.36
C LEU A 114 -14.10 -5.46 -3.47
N LEU A 115 -15.04 -6.28 -2.99
CA LEU A 115 -16.07 -5.81 -2.06
C LEU A 115 -15.46 -5.39 -0.72
N ALA A 116 -14.54 -6.19 -0.17
CA ALA A 116 -13.85 -5.87 1.07
C ALA A 116 -12.98 -4.61 0.93
N GLY A 117 -12.25 -4.50 -0.18
CA GLY A 117 -11.42 -3.33 -0.49
C GLY A 117 -12.26 -2.06 -0.71
N LEU A 118 -13.35 -2.14 -1.48
CA LEU A 118 -14.23 -0.98 -1.71
C LEU A 118 -14.90 -0.51 -0.41
N ALA A 119 -15.37 -1.45 0.42
CA ALA A 119 -15.92 -1.11 1.74
C ALA A 119 -14.88 -0.42 2.62
N ALA A 120 -13.65 -0.92 2.65
CA ALA A 120 -12.58 -0.29 3.42
C ALA A 120 -12.21 1.10 2.91
N LEU A 121 -11.88 1.21 1.62
CA LEU A 121 -11.33 2.42 1.03
C LEU A 121 -12.40 3.49 0.79
N GLY A 122 -13.57 3.08 0.32
CA GLY A 122 -14.67 3.98 -0.04
C GLY A 122 -15.42 4.54 1.17
N LEU A 123 -15.45 3.82 2.30
CA LEU A 123 -16.22 4.23 3.48
C LEU A 123 -15.38 4.83 4.60
N GLY A 124 -14.05 4.93 4.46
CA GLY A 124 -13.23 5.75 5.37
C GLY A 124 -12.21 5.03 6.23
N LEU A 125 -12.02 3.72 6.06
CA LEU A 125 -10.99 2.99 6.79
C LEU A 125 -9.59 3.38 6.30
N VAL A 126 -8.61 3.28 7.20
CA VAL A 126 -7.26 3.83 6.99
C VAL A 126 -6.39 2.77 6.31
N LEU A 127 -6.67 2.53 5.02
CA LEU A 127 -5.98 1.56 4.17
C LEU A 127 -5.81 2.13 2.75
N GLY A 128 -4.86 1.59 2.00
CA GLY A 128 -4.57 1.97 0.61
C GLY A 128 -5.09 0.96 -0.43
N PRO A 129 -5.15 1.33 -1.71
CA PRO A 129 -5.70 0.48 -2.77
C PRO A 129 -4.75 -0.60 -3.30
N SER A 130 -3.47 -0.60 -2.92
CA SER A 130 -2.44 -1.43 -3.57
C SER A 130 -2.77 -2.92 -3.58
N MET A 131 -3.16 -3.51 -2.44
CA MET A 131 -3.43 -4.96 -2.37
C MET A 131 -4.68 -5.39 -3.17
N PRO A 132 -5.86 -4.72 -3.05
CA PRO A 132 -7.00 -5.02 -3.91
C PRO A 132 -6.71 -4.88 -5.40
N VAL A 133 -5.92 -3.88 -5.79
CA VAL A 133 -5.60 -3.62 -7.20
C VAL A 133 -4.60 -4.64 -7.76
N ILE A 134 -3.60 -5.06 -6.96
CA ILE A 134 -2.71 -6.17 -7.32
C ILE A 134 -3.51 -7.46 -7.51
N ALA A 135 -4.42 -7.77 -6.57
CA ALA A 135 -5.29 -8.93 -6.66
C ALA A 135 -6.19 -8.88 -7.90
N LEU A 136 -6.78 -7.72 -8.19
CA LEU A 136 -7.57 -7.47 -9.41
C LEU A 136 -6.76 -7.78 -10.67
N GLY A 137 -5.55 -7.23 -10.78
CA GLY A 137 -4.70 -7.43 -11.94
C GLY A 137 -4.26 -8.88 -12.12
N SER A 138 -3.80 -9.50 -11.03
CA SER A 138 -3.44 -10.91 -10.97
C SER A 138 -4.60 -11.81 -11.38
N GLY A 139 -5.76 -11.67 -10.73
CA GLY A 139 -6.94 -12.52 -10.96
C GLY A 139 -7.54 -12.34 -12.36
N LEU A 140 -7.64 -11.12 -12.88
CA LEU A 140 -8.15 -10.89 -14.23
C LEU A 140 -7.20 -11.43 -15.30
N ALA A 141 -5.89 -11.33 -15.09
CA ALA A 141 -4.92 -11.93 -16.01
C ALA A 141 -4.99 -13.47 -15.99
N VAL A 142 -5.10 -14.08 -14.81
CA VAL A 142 -5.32 -15.53 -14.68
C VAL A 142 -6.62 -15.94 -15.38
N PHE A 143 -7.69 -15.19 -15.19
CA PHE A 143 -8.98 -15.44 -15.84
C PHE A 143 -8.86 -15.39 -17.37
N ALA A 144 -8.23 -14.35 -17.90
CA ALA A 144 -8.05 -14.18 -19.34
C ALA A 144 -7.24 -15.35 -19.95
N VAL A 145 -6.15 -15.75 -19.30
CA VAL A 145 -5.31 -16.86 -19.76
C VAL A 145 -6.05 -18.18 -19.71
N ARG A 146 -6.70 -18.51 -18.59
CA ARG A 146 -7.45 -19.77 -18.43
C ARG A 146 -8.68 -19.84 -19.32
N LYS A 147 -9.28 -18.71 -19.66
CA LYS A 147 -10.38 -18.63 -20.63
C LYS A 147 -9.90 -18.85 -22.05
N ALA A 148 -8.73 -18.33 -22.42
CA ALA A 148 -8.13 -18.54 -23.74
C ALA A 148 -7.58 -19.96 -23.90
N LYS A 149 -7.00 -20.52 -22.83
CA LYS A 149 -6.45 -21.88 -22.79
C LYS A 149 -6.60 -22.45 -21.36
N SER A 150 -7.55 -23.37 -21.17
CA SER A 150 -7.88 -23.93 -19.86
C SER A 150 -6.74 -24.76 -19.26
N ASP A 151 -5.93 -25.41 -20.10
CA ASP A 151 -4.75 -26.21 -19.77
C ASP A 151 -3.44 -25.40 -19.92
N ALA A 152 -3.50 -24.08 -19.74
CA ALA A 152 -2.32 -23.23 -19.81
C ALA A 152 -1.28 -23.67 -18.74
N PRO A 153 0.01 -23.82 -19.11
CA PRO A 153 1.06 -24.16 -18.17
C PRO A 153 1.18 -23.15 -17.01
N ASP A 154 1.50 -23.64 -15.81
CA ASP A 154 1.54 -22.81 -14.58
C ASP A 154 2.53 -21.64 -14.67
N ASN A 155 3.66 -21.82 -15.36
CA ASN A 155 4.62 -20.75 -15.60
C ASN A 155 4.03 -19.62 -16.47
N VAL A 156 3.19 -19.94 -17.46
CA VAL A 156 2.50 -18.93 -18.27
C VAL A 156 1.46 -18.19 -17.42
N VAL A 157 0.69 -18.93 -16.61
CA VAL A 157 -0.29 -18.33 -15.69
C VAL A 157 0.41 -17.40 -14.70
N MET A 158 1.54 -17.80 -14.14
CA MET A 158 2.33 -16.99 -13.21
C MET A 158 2.88 -15.72 -13.84
N VAL A 159 3.50 -15.82 -15.03
CA VAL A 159 4.04 -14.66 -15.76
C VAL A 159 2.91 -13.68 -16.11
N MET A 160 1.75 -14.18 -16.53
CA MET A 160 0.61 -13.34 -16.88
C MET A 160 -0.05 -12.72 -15.65
N ALA A 161 -0.16 -13.44 -14.53
CA ALA A 161 -0.63 -12.92 -13.26
C ALA A 161 0.27 -11.79 -12.74
N ALA A 162 1.60 -11.96 -12.87
CA ALA A 162 2.56 -10.91 -12.60
C ALA A 162 2.34 -9.73 -13.55
N ALA A 163 2.23 -9.94 -14.86
CA ALA A 163 2.00 -8.86 -15.82
C ALA A 163 0.71 -8.06 -15.54
N GLY A 164 -0.37 -8.74 -15.15
CA GLY A 164 -1.60 -8.10 -14.69
C GLY A 164 -1.40 -7.27 -13.41
N SER A 165 -0.69 -7.82 -12.41
CA SER A 165 -0.33 -7.07 -11.20
C SER A 165 0.49 -5.81 -11.50
N PHE A 166 1.46 -5.91 -12.43
CA PHE A 166 2.27 -4.79 -12.90
C PHE A 166 1.41 -3.71 -13.57
N ALA A 167 0.52 -4.11 -14.49
CA ALA A 167 -0.40 -3.19 -15.17
C ALA A 167 -1.33 -2.46 -14.19
N ALA A 168 -1.84 -3.17 -13.18
CA ALA A 168 -2.77 -2.64 -12.21
C ALA A 168 -2.08 -1.72 -11.18
N LEU A 169 -0.93 -2.14 -10.64
CA LEU A 169 -0.19 -1.35 -9.64
C LEU A 169 0.45 -0.09 -10.25
N ALA A 170 0.80 -0.10 -11.53
CA ALA A 170 1.24 1.11 -12.25
C ALA A 170 0.18 2.23 -12.23
N MET A 171 -1.12 1.87 -12.19
CA MET A 171 -2.22 2.82 -12.07
C MET A 171 -2.27 3.50 -10.70
N VAL A 172 -1.82 2.82 -9.65
CA VAL A 172 -1.87 3.30 -8.26
C VAL A 172 -0.85 4.41 -8.04
N PHE A 173 0.35 4.25 -8.60
CA PHE A 173 1.46 5.19 -8.42
C PHE A 173 1.67 6.12 -9.62
N GLY A 174 0.91 5.96 -10.70
CA GLY A 174 1.16 6.66 -11.97
C GLY A 174 2.55 6.39 -12.56
N SER A 175 3.23 5.33 -12.10
CA SER A 175 4.63 5.05 -12.41
C SER A 175 4.85 3.55 -12.67
N PRO A 176 5.22 3.17 -13.90
CA PRO A 176 5.49 1.78 -14.21
C PRO A 176 6.77 1.29 -13.52
N VAL A 177 7.70 2.20 -13.21
CA VAL A 177 8.95 1.90 -12.51
C VAL A 177 8.70 1.55 -11.05
N ILE A 178 7.88 2.33 -10.34
CA ILE A 178 7.51 2.02 -8.94
C ILE A 178 6.81 0.67 -8.87
N SER A 179 5.84 0.44 -9.75
CA SER A 179 5.15 -0.83 -9.83
C SER A 179 6.12 -2.01 -10.03
N ALA A 180 7.10 -1.84 -10.93
CA ALA A 180 8.08 -2.88 -11.19
C ALA A 180 8.96 -3.17 -9.98
N VAL A 181 9.51 -2.13 -9.35
CA VAL A 181 10.37 -2.28 -8.18
C VAL A 181 9.63 -2.98 -7.03
N ILE A 182 8.40 -2.55 -6.73
CA ILE A 182 7.58 -3.17 -5.69
C ILE A 182 7.34 -4.64 -5.97
N LEU A 183 6.94 -5.00 -7.19
CA LEU A 183 6.58 -6.38 -7.51
C LEU A 183 7.80 -7.29 -7.62
N ILE A 184 8.92 -6.80 -8.14
CA ILE A 184 10.18 -7.55 -8.17
C ILE A 184 10.63 -7.87 -6.75
N GLU A 185 10.64 -6.87 -5.87
CA GLU A 185 11.11 -7.00 -4.50
C GLU A 185 10.16 -7.86 -3.66
N ALA A 186 8.84 -7.61 -3.75
CA ALA A 186 7.83 -8.34 -3.00
C ALA A 186 7.73 -9.82 -3.40
N ALA A 187 7.98 -10.15 -4.66
CA ALA A 187 8.00 -11.53 -5.15
C ALA A 187 9.39 -12.18 -5.07
N GLY A 188 10.41 -11.47 -4.57
CA GLY A 188 11.78 -11.98 -4.49
C GLY A 188 12.37 -12.39 -5.84
N LEU A 189 11.98 -11.71 -6.93
CA LEU A 189 12.39 -12.09 -8.28
C LEU A 189 13.87 -11.81 -8.49
N GLY A 190 14.61 -12.84 -8.92
CA GLY A 190 16.04 -12.74 -9.18
C GLY A 190 16.56 -13.75 -10.21
N GLY A 191 17.83 -13.59 -10.57
CA GLY A 191 18.55 -14.52 -11.44
C GLY A 191 17.94 -14.68 -12.84
N ALA A 192 17.98 -15.91 -13.34
CA ALA A 192 17.58 -16.29 -14.70
C ALA A 192 16.10 -16.02 -15.04
N MET A 193 15.21 -16.03 -14.03
CA MET A 193 13.77 -15.83 -14.22
C MET A 193 13.37 -14.36 -14.27
N LEU A 194 14.21 -13.45 -13.76
CA LEU A 194 13.89 -12.03 -13.70
C LEU A 194 13.54 -11.45 -15.08
N PRO A 195 14.35 -11.61 -16.16
CA PRO A 195 13.99 -11.07 -17.47
C PRO A 195 12.69 -11.65 -18.06
N LEU A 196 12.35 -12.88 -17.71
CA LEU A 196 11.19 -13.60 -18.24
C LEU A 196 9.85 -13.07 -17.68
N ILE A 197 9.86 -12.58 -16.44
CA ILE A 197 8.69 -11.96 -15.80
C ILE A 197 8.73 -10.43 -15.97
N LEU A 198 9.93 -9.85 -15.92
CA LEU A 198 10.11 -8.41 -15.96
C LEU A 198 9.71 -7.80 -17.31
N LEU A 199 10.08 -8.41 -18.45
CA LEU A 199 9.76 -7.81 -19.75
C LEU A 199 8.25 -7.75 -20.04
N PRO A 200 7.46 -8.85 -19.86
CA PRO A 200 6.01 -8.78 -20.00
C PRO A 200 5.37 -7.86 -18.95
N GLY A 201 5.90 -7.88 -17.72
CA GLY A 201 5.44 -7.01 -16.64
C GLY A 201 5.64 -5.53 -16.94
N LEU A 202 6.84 -5.12 -17.35
CA LEU A 202 7.13 -3.73 -17.72
C LEU A 202 6.33 -3.25 -18.92
N LEU A 203 6.13 -4.11 -19.93
CA LEU A 203 5.28 -3.80 -21.07
C LEU A 203 3.84 -3.53 -20.61
N ALA A 204 3.30 -4.41 -19.76
CA ALA A 204 1.95 -4.27 -19.22
C ALA A 204 1.81 -3.06 -18.28
N ALA A 205 2.81 -2.79 -17.43
CA ALA A 205 2.88 -1.59 -16.59
C ALA A 205 2.92 -0.30 -17.41
N GLY A 206 3.74 -0.26 -18.46
CA GLY A 206 3.82 0.89 -19.37
C GLY A 206 2.48 1.16 -20.07
N ILE A 207 1.81 0.10 -20.54
CA ILE A 207 0.44 0.21 -21.09
C ILE A 207 -0.53 0.72 -20.02
N GLY A 208 -0.43 0.23 -18.78
CA GLY A 208 -1.23 0.74 -17.68
C GLY A 208 -1.05 2.23 -17.45
N SER A 209 0.19 2.71 -17.40
CA SER A 209 0.46 4.15 -17.32
C SER A 209 -0.11 4.95 -18.49
N LEU A 210 -0.09 4.41 -19.72
CA LEU A 210 -0.74 5.04 -20.88
C LEU A 210 -2.27 5.07 -20.74
N VAL A 211 -2.88 4.01 -20.22
CA VAL A 211 -4.32 3.97 -19.92
C VAL A 211 -4.67 4.99 -18.84
N TYR A 212 -3.86 5.10 -17.78
CA TYR A 212 -4.02 6.12 -16.74
C TYR A 212 -4.04 7.54 -17.33
N LEU A 213 -3.03 7.89 -18.14
CA LEU A 213 -2.91 9.20 -18.79
C LEU A 213 -4.05 9.43 -19.80
N GLY A 214 -4.35 8.44 -20.62
CA GLY A 214 -5.38 8.52 -21.66
C GLY A 214 -6.79 8.66 -21.08
N MET A 215 -7.14 7.90 -20.04
CA MET A 215 -8.44 8.00 -19.39
C MET A 215 -8.62 9.33 -18.67
N GLY A 216 -7.57 9.86 -18.03
CA GLY A 216 -7.60 11.21 -17.46
C GLY A 216 -7.92 12.27 -18.53
N TYR A 217 -7.24 12.20 -19.68
CA TYR A 217 -7.50 13.10 -20.81
C TYR A 217 -8.91 12.96 -21.40
N LEU A 218 -9.39 11.72 -21.60
CA LEU A 218 -10.68 11.46 -22.26
C LEU A 218 -11.88 11.76 -21.38
N THR A 219 -11.79 11.51 -20.07
CA THR A 219 -12.93 11.65 -19.15
C THR A 219 -12.94 12.99 -18.42
N GLY A 220 -11.81 13.71 -18.39
CA GLY A 220 -11.65 14.93 -17.60
C GLY A 220 -11.73 14.69 -16.09
N LEU A 221 -11.73 13.43 -15.63
CA LEU A 221 -11.72 13.10 -14.22
C LEU A 221 -10.34 13.39 -13.63
N ASP A 222 -10.32 14.19 -12.57
CA ASP A 222 -9.09 14.54 -11.90
C ASP A 222 -8.54 13.31 -11.16
N THR A 223 -7.41 12.81 -11.67
CA THR A 223 -6.74 11.62 -11.14
C THR A 223 -5.98 11.91 -9.83
N SER A 224 -5.91 13.18 -9.44
CA SER A 224 -5.39 13.65 -8.14
C SER A 224 -6.11 13.04 -6.93
N ALA A 225 -7.34 12.56 -7.11
CA ALA A 225 -8.15 12.00 -6.02
C ALA A 225 -7.58 10.68 -5.46
N TYR A 226 -6.76 9.97 -6.23
CA TYR A 226 -6.19 8.67 -5.82
C TYR A 226 -4.69 8.50 -6.13
N ALA A 227 -4.10 9.32 -7.00
CA ALA A 227 -2.65 9.33 -7.21
C ALA A 227 -1.94 10.20 -6.16
N ILE A 228 -0.73 9.79 -5.75
CA ILE A 228 0.14 10.60 -4.90
C ILE A 228 1.12 11.33 -5.79
N ASN A 229 0.98 12.66 -5.88
CA ASN A 229 1.91 13.51 -6.59
C ASN A 229 3.12 13.86 -5.71
N PRO A 230 4.27 14.21 -6.31
CA PRO A 230 5.41 14.76 -5.57
C PRO A 230 4.99 15.96 -4.72
N LEU A 231 5.49 15.99 -3.49
CA LEU A 231 5.28 17.11 -2.57
C LEU A 231 6.04 18.34 -3.06
N ALA A 232 5.49 19.53 -2.86
CA ALA A 232 6.21 20.77 -3.08
C ALA A 232 7.03 21.10 -1.82
N LEU A 233 8.33 20.81 -1.85
CA LEU A 233 9.21 20.97 -0.69
C LEU A 233 10.31 22.00 -1.01
N PRO A 234 10.76 22.77 -0.01
CA PRO A 234 11.93 23.63 -0.16
C PRO A 234 13.16 22.82 -0.58
N ALA A 235 13.87 23.28 -1.61
CA ALA A 235 15.07 22.60 -2.09
C ALA A 235 16.17 22.62 -1.01
N MET A 236 16.82 21.47 -0.83
CA MET A 236 17.95 21.31 0.08
C MET A 236 19.26 21.51 -0.70
N PRO A 237 19.99 22.61 -0.49
CA PRO A 237 21.16 22.94 -1.30
C PRO A 237 22.40 22.11 -0.93
N GLN A 238 22.54 21.69 0.33
CA GLN A 238 23.73 21.00 0.82
C GLN A 238 23.37 20.01 1.94
N LEU A 239 24.07 18.88 1.96
CA LEU A 239 23.98 17.87 3.00
C LEU A 239 24.98 18.17 4.12
N THR A 240 24.49 18.29 5.35
CA THR A 240 25.33 18.52 6.53
C THR A 240 25.44 17.27 7.40
N VAL A 241 26.45 17.23 8.27
CA VAL A 241 26.63 16.16 9.27
C VAL A 241 25.44 16.13 10.26
N VAL A 242 24.86 17.30 10.57
CA VAL A 242 23.71 17.41 11.48
C VAL A 242 22.50 16.71 10.88
N ASP A 243 22.22 16.92 9.59
CA ASP A 243 21.14 16.23 8.87
C ASP A 243 21.31 14.72 8.94
N PHE A 244 22.53 14.23 8.74
CA PHE A 244 22.84 12.80 8.80
C PHE A 244 22.63 12.22 10.21
N CYS A 245 23.07 12.90 11.26
CA CYS A 245 22.87 12.46 12.64
C CYS A 245 21.37 12.41 13.00
N TRP A 246 20.60 13.44 12.63
CA TRP A 246 19.16 13.43 12.81
C TRP A 246 18.48 12.32 12.00
N THR A 247 18.95 12.06 10.79
CA THR A 247 18.42 11.00 9.94
C THR A 247 18.45 9.66 10.64
N VAL A 248 19.58 9.27 11.25
CA VAL A 248 19.68 7.99 11.97
C VAL A 248 18.73 7.95 13.17
N ALA A 249 18.72 9.00 13.99
CA ALA A 249 17.91 9.04 15.21
C ALA A 249 16.40 9.01 14.91
N VAL A 250 15.95 9.85 13.99
CA VAL A 250 14.52 9.97 13.64
C VAL A 250 14.06 8.75 12.84
N ALA A 251 14.89 8.18 11.95
CA ALA A 251 14.55 6.94 11.26
C ALA A 251 14.38 5.77 12.23
N ALA A 252 15.24 5.65 13.25
CA ALA A 252 15.10 4.63 14.28
C ALA A 252 13.79 4.80 15.07
N LEU A 253 13.44 6.03 15.47
CA LEU A 253 12.17 6.32 16.14
C LEU A 253 10.96 5.97 15.25
N ALA A 254 10.98 6.40 13.99
CA ALA A 254 9.93 6.11 13.02
C ALA A 254 9.73 4.60 12.80
N ALA A 255 10.83 3.85 12.77
CA ALA A 255 10.82 2.39 12.68
C ALA A 255 10.17 1.73 13.90
N VAL A 256 10.53 2.17 15.12
CA VAL A 256 9.93 1.66 16.37
C VAL A 256 8.43 1.96 16.43
N VAL A 257 8.02 3.18 16.08
CA VAL A 257 6.60 3.58 16.06
C VAL A 257 5.84 2.76 15.03
N THR A 258 6.36 2.61 13.81
CA THR A 258 5.72 1.82 12.75
C THR A 258 5.65 0.34 13.13
N PHE A 259 6.70 -0.20 13.73
CA PHE A 259 6.70 -1.55 14.29
C PHE A 259 5.58 -1.73 15.32
N ALA A 260 5.44 -0.79 16.27
CA ALA A 260 4.40 -0.85 17.29
C ALA A 260 2.99 -0.84 16.68
N ILE A 261 2.74 -0.02 15.64
CA ILE A 261 1.49 0.01 14.89
C ILE A 261 1.18 -1.36 14.27
N PHE A 262 2.15 -1.97 13.59
CA PHE A 262 1.99 -3.28 12.94
C PHE A 262 1.85 -4.42 13.96
N TRP A 263 2.63 -4.39 15.03
CA TRP A 263 2.55 -5.35 16.11
C TRP A 263 1.16 -5.34 16.76
N ALA A 264 0.64 -4.14 17.06
CA ALA A 264 -0.72 -3.98 17.58
C ALA A 264 -1.78 -4.47 16.58
N ALA A 265 -1.59 -4.19 15.28
CA ALA A 265 -2.49 -4.64 14.22
C ALA A 265 -2.54 -6.18 14.13
N ARG A 266 -1.39 -6.87 14.18
CA ARG A 266 -1.32 -8.34 14.18
C ARG A 266 -1.99 -8.94 15.41
N ARG A 267 -1.76 -8.36 16.58
CA ARG A 267 -2.42 -8.77 17.83
C ARG A 267 -3.94 -8.56 17.78
N LEU A 268 -4.40 -7.50 17.14
CA LEU A 268 -5.82 -7.26 16.92
C LEU A 268 -6.42 -8.25 15.91
N ALA A 269 -5.70 -8.57 14.83
CA ALA A 269 -6.16 -9.50 13.80
C ALA A 269 -6.53 -10.87 14.37
N VAL A 270 -5.75 -11.38 15.33
CA VAL A 270 -6.06 -12.64 16.04
C VAL A 270 -7.38 -12.54 16.83
N ARG A 271 -7.64 -11.39 17.44
CA ARG A 271 -8.84 -11.16 18.29
C ARG A 271 -10.11 -10.93 17.49
N VAL A 272 -10.01 -10.36 16.30
CA VAL A 272 -11.17 -9.98 15.46
C VAL A 272 -11.72 -11.16 14.64
N ARG A 273 -10.88 -12.17 14.34
CA ARG A 273 -11.24 -13.37 13.56
C ARG A 273 -12.49 -14.15 14.02
N PRO A 274 -12.76 -14.37 15.33
CA PRO A 274 -13.82 -15.30 15.74
C PRO A 274 -15.26 -14.81 15.50
N LYS A 275 -15.50 -13.49 15.53
CA LYS A 275 -16.85 -12.90 15.45
C LYS A 275 -16.88 -11.70 14.50
N PRO A 276 -16.59 -11.88 13.20
CA PRO A 276 -16.38 -10.78 12.26
C PRO A 276 -17.59 -9.84 12.15
N PHE A 277 -18.82 -10.36 12.14
CA PHE A 277 -20.04 -9.53 12.06
C PHE A 277 -20.27 -8.62 13.28
N LEU A 278 -19.61 -8.88 14.42
CA LEU A 278 -19.67 -8.03 15.60
C LEU A 278 -18.41 -7.16 15.70
N LEU A 279 -17.24 -7.77 15.51
CA LEU A 279 -15.96 -7.14 15.80
C LEU A 279 -15.49 -6.19 14.70
N LEU A 280 -15.86 -6.40 13.43
CA LEU A 280 -15.53 -5.45 12.36
C LEU A 280 -16.32 -4.15 12.48
N PRO A 281 -17.66 -4.15 12.70
CA PRO A 281 -18.38 -2.92 13.01
C PRO A 281 -17.82 -2.19 14.22
N LEU A 282 -17.47 -2.92 15.29
CA LEU A 282 -16.83 -2.33 16.47
C LEU A 282 -15.47 -1.69 16.13
N ALA A 283 -14.64 -2.37 15.33
CA ALA A 283 -13.38 -1.80 14.85
C ALA A 283 -13.60 -0.53 14.01
N GLY A 284 -14.63 -0.51 13.16
CA GLY A 284 -15.05 0.69 12.41
C GLY A 284 -15.45 1.84 13.35
N LEU A 285 -16.23 1.55 14.40
CA LEU A 285 -16.60 2.55 15.42
C LEU A 285 -15.39 3.09 16.18
N ILE A 286 -14.37 2.27 16.46
CA ILE A 286 -13.11 2.73 17.07
C ILE A 286 -12.39 3.70 16.13
N VAL A 287 -12.30 3.38 14.83
CA VAL A 287 -11.71 4.28 13.82
C VAL A 287 -12.48 5.60 13.73
N ALA A 288 -13.82 5.54 13.73
CA ALA A 288 -14.68 6.72 13.75
C ALA A 288 -14.41 7.58 15.00
N GLY A 289 -14.35 6.95 16.18
CA GLY A 289 -14.07 7.62 17.45
C GLY A 289 -12.71 8.33 17.47
N LEU A 290 -11.67 7.71 16.91
CA LEU A 290 -10.34 8.33 16.76
C LEU A 290 -10.38 9.56 15.84
N ALA A 291 -11.09 9.47 14.71
CA ALA A 291 -11.23 10.59 13.78
C ALA A 291 -12.04 11.76 14.40
N ILE A 292 -13.11 11.44 15.14
CA ILE A 292 -13.91 12.42 15.87
C ILE A 292 -13.08 13.07 16.97
N THR A 293 -12.33 12.27 17.74
CA THR A 293 -11.47 12.79 18.82
C THR A 293 -10.43 13.77 18.27
N PHE A 294 -9.79 13.44 17.14
CA PHE A 294 -8.89 14.36 16.47
C PHE A 294 -9.61 15.67 16.09
N ALA A 295 -10.77 15.58 15.44
CA ALA A 295 -11.51 16.75 15.00
C ALA A 295 -11.91 17.68 16.16
N GLN A 296 -12.40 17.11 17.26
CA GLN A 296 -12.88 17.87 18.42
C GLN A 296 -11.74 18.51 19.24
N LEU A 297 -10.55 17.91 19.24
CA LEU A 297 -9.40 18.42 20.01
C LEU A 297 -8.48 19.35 19.22
N SER A 298 -8.62 19.40 17.88
CA SER A 298 -7.73 20.20 17.02
C SER A 298 -8.44 21.21 16.13
N ASP A 299 -9.78 21.23 16.15
CA ASP A 299 -10.62 22.02 15.25
C ASP A 299 -10.35 21.76 13.75
N GLN A 300 -9.77 20.59 13.44
CA GLN A 300 -9.50 20.13 12.08
C GLN A 300 -10.55 19.13 11.60
N THR A 301 -10.56 18.85 10.31
CA THR A 301 -11.47 17.86 9.72
C THR A 301 -11.14 16.42 10.19
N PRO A 302 -12.14 15.57 10.50
CA PRO A 302 -11.92 14.16 10.78
C PRO A 302 -11.33 13.40 9.58
N TYR A 303 -11.44 13.96 8.37
CA TYR A 303 -10.90 13.38 7.13
C TYR A 303 -9.38 13.32 7.09
N ALA A 304 -8.68 14.11 7.91
CA ALA A 304 -7.24 13.99 8.06
C ALA A 304 -6.86 12.61 8.65
N VAL A 305 -7.69 12.06 9.55
CA VAL A 305 -7.52 10.72 10.13
C VAL A 305 -8.09 9.63 9.23
N LEU A 306 -9.28 9.82 8.64
CA LEU A 306 -9.91 8.80 7.79
C LEU A 306 -9.17 8.57 6.46
N PHE A 307 -9.58 7.51 5.75
CA PHE A 307 -9.08 7.12 4.43
C PHE A 307 -7.57 6.82 4.37
N SER A 308 -7.08 6.53 3.16
CA SER A 308 -5.68 6.21 2.86
C SER A 308 -4.69 7.33 3.23
N GLY A 309 -5.15 8.59 3.28
CA GLY A 309 -4.32 9.78 3.44
C GLY A 309 -3.93 10.46 2.12
N SER A 310 -4.21 9.89 0.94
CA SER A 310 -3.81 10.49 -0.35
C SER A 310 -4.35 11.91 -0.55
N ARG A 311 -5.64 12.12 -0.30
CA ARG A 311 -6.29 13.45 -0.47
C ARG A 311 -5.91 14.46 0.61
N ALA A 312 -5.53 13.98 1.79
CA ALA A 312 -5.16 14.84 2.92
C ALA A 312 -3.67 15.21 2.92
N LEU A 313 -2.82 14.45 2.21
CA LEU A 313 -1.37 14.59 2.27
C LEU A 313 -0.88 15.97 1.84
N ILE A 314 -1.26 16.42 0.65
CA ILE A 314 -0.83 17.72 0.10
C ILE A 314 -1.35 18.86 0.98
N PRO A 315 -2.65 18.96 1.31
CA PRO A 315 -3.16 20.03 2.17
C PRO A 315 -2.44 20.11 3.52
N VAL A 316 -2.11 18.98 4.16
CA VAL A 316 -1.42 18.97 5.46
C VAL A 316 0.01 19.51 5.35
N VAL A 317 0.73 19.17 4.27
CA VAL A 317 2.09 19.67 4.04
C VAL A 317 2.07 21.16 3.69
N GLU A 318 1.15 21.61 2.82
CA GLU A 318 1.02 23.02 2.47
C GLU A 318 0.61 23.90 3.66
N GLN A 319 -0.18 23.35 4.59
CA GLN A 319 -0.61 24.02 5.81
C GLN A 319 0.38 23.87 6.98
N ALA A 320 1.54 23.26 6.77
CA ALA A 320 2.51 22.97 7.84
C ALA A 320 2.87 24.19 8.69
N GLY A 321 3.00 25.37 8.09
CA GLY A 321 3.30 26.61 8.82
C GLY A 321 2.16 27.14 9.71
N THR A 322 0.95 26.62 9.56
CA THR A 322 -0.24 27.01 10.34
C THR A 322 -0.65 25.97 11.38
N LEU A 323 -0.23 24.72 11.21
CA LEU A 323 -0.55 23.62 12.11
C LEU A 323 0.45 23.59 13.27
N SER A 324 -0.05 23.50 14.50
CA SER A 324 0.82 23.35 15.66
C SER A 324 1.47 21.95 15.69
N VAL A 325 2.66 21.84 16.28
CA VAL A 325 3.33 20.53 16.52
C VAL A 325 2.43 19.60 17.33
N ALA A 326 1.66 20.14 18.28
CA ALA A 326 0.70 19.37 19.06
C ALA A 326 -0.44 18.81 18.20
N THR A 327 -0.96 19.60 17.26
CA THR A 327 -1.97 19.16 16.28
C THR A 327 -1.43 18.06 15.37
N LEU A 328 -0.20 18.22 14.86
CA LEU A 328 0.46 17.19 14.05
C LEU A 328 0.73 15.91 14.86
N GLY A 329 1.14 16.04 16.12
CA GLY A 329 1.33 14.92 17.04
C GLY A 329 0.03 14.15 17.31
N LEU A 330 -1.06 14.88 17.54
CA LEU A 330 -2.39 14.28 17.70
C LEU A 330 -2.86 13.59 16.41
N LEU A 331 -2.65 14.22 15.24
CA LEU A 331 -2.94 13.62 13.94
C LEU A 331 -2.17 12.32 13.75
N LEU A 332 -0.86 12.32 14.02
CA LEU A 332 0.00 11.15 13.92
C LEU A 332 -0.49 10.01 14.81
N ALA A 333 -0.84 10.32 16.07
CA ALA A 333 -1.37 9.35 17.02
C ALA A 333 -2.72 8.76 16.57
N CYS A 334 -3.70 9.61 16.24
CA CYS A 334 -5.02 9.18 15.81
C CYS A 334 -4.96 8.40 14.48
N LYS A 335 -4.18 8.88 13.49
CA LYS A 335 -3.96 8.19 12.20
C LYS A 335 -3.26 6.85 12.39
N GLY A 336 -2.19 6.80 13.19
CA GLY A 336 -1.44 5.57 13.47
C GLY A 336 -2.28 4.51 14.16
N LEU A 337 -3.08 4.90 15.17
CA LEU A 337 -4.01 4.00 15.85
C LEU A 337 -5.14 3.53 14.92
N ALA A 338 -5.74 4.44 14.15
CA ALA A 338 -6.79 4.10 13.20
C ALA A 338 -6.27 3.16 12.10
N TRP A 339 -5.03 3.38 11.64
CA TRP A 339 -4.34 2.50 10.70
C TRP A 339 -4.08 1.11 11.31
N SER A 340 -3.62 1.04 12.55
CA SER A 340 -3.44 -0.23 13.27
C SER A 340 -4.75 -1.04 13.36
N VAL A 341 -5.84 -0.37 13.77
CA VAL A 341 -7.17 -0.99 13.85
C VAL A 341 -7.65 -1.45 12.48
N SER A 342 -7.44 -0.61 11.46
CA SER A 342 -7.85 -0.89 10.08
C SER A 342 -7.10 -2.11 9.52
N MET A 343 -5.77 -2.17 9.68
CA MET A 343 -4.95 -3.29 9.23
C MET A 343 -5.27 -4.61 9.94
N GLY A 344 -5.58 -4.55 11.24
CA GLY A 344 -5.95 -5.74 12.00
C GLY A 344 -7.32 -6.31 11.63
N SER A 345 -8.23 -5.48 11.14
CA SER A 345 -9.66 -5.85 11.03
C SER A 345 -10.17 -5.94 9.58
N PHE A 346 -9.57 -5.20 8.65
CA PHE A 346 -10.10 -4.99 7.29
C PHE A 346 -9.11 -5.43 6.19
N ARG A 347 -9.38 -5.04 4.94
CA ARG A 347 -8.63 -5.46 3.74
C ARG A 347 -8.23 -4.25 2.90
N GLY A 348 -6.98 -4.23 2.45
CA GLY A 348 -6.35 -3.08 1.79
C GLY A 348 -4.83 -3.15 1.88
N GLY A 349 -4.15 -2.09 1.46
CA GLY A 349 -2.69 -1.99 1.47
C GLY A 349 -2.15 -1.04 2.52
N PRO A 350 -0.93 -1.28 3.06
CA PRO A 350 -0.33 -0.41 4.08
C PRO A 350 0.37 0.83 3.52
N VAL A 351 0.65 0.86 2.21
CA VAL A 351 1.60 1.82 1.61
C VAL A 351 1.19 3.28 1.77
N PHE A 352 -0.07 3.60 1.51
CA PHE A 352 -0.56 4.99 1.51
C PHE A 352 -0.61 5.59 2.92
N PRO A 353 -1.19 4.90 3.93
CA PRO A 353 -1.06 5.35 5.31
C PRO A 353 0.38 5.46 5.80
N ALA A 354 1.29 4.57 5.36
CA ALA A 354 2.71 4.67 5.70
C ALA A 354 3.34 5.96 5.16
N ILE A 355 3.07 6.31 3.90
CA ILE A 355 3.50 7.58 3.29
C ILE A 355 2.96 8.77 4.09
N PHE A 356 1.68 8.75 4.46
CA PHE A 356 1.04 9.85 5.19
C PHE A 356 1.61 10.02 6.61
N VAL A 357 1.71 8.93 7.37
CA VAL A 357 2.34 8.90 8.71
C VAL A 357 3.79 9.37 8.62
N GLY A 358 4.50 8.95 7.56
CA GLY A 358 5.85 9.39 7.24
C GLY A 358 5.97 10.90 7.03
N ALA A 359 5.09 11.47 6.22
CA ALA A 359 5.08 12.91 5.97
C ALA A 359 4.75 13.73 7.22
N VAL A 360 3.71 13.36 7.97
CA VAL A 360 3.34 14.06 9.22
C VAL A 360 4.44 13.94 10.27
N GLY A 361 5.04 12.75 10.42
CA GLY A 361 6.19 12.57 11.31
C GLY A 361 7.41 13.38 10.88
N GLY A 362 7.61 13.53 9.57
CA GLY A 362 8.64 14.40 9.00
C GLY A 362 8.40 15.89 9.27
N LEU A 363 7.15 16.35 9.17
CA LEU A 363 6.76 17.72 9.55
C LEU A 363 7.01 17.99 11.04
N ILE A 364 6.76 17.01 11.91
CA ILE A 364 7.12 17.15 13.33
C ILE A 364 8.64 17.22 13.49
N ALA A 365 9.38 16.36 12.77
CA ALA A 365 10.83 16.30 12.84
C ALA A 365 11.53 17.54 12.24
N SER A 366 10.89 18.29 11.33
CA SER A 366 11.46 19.53 10.77
C SER A 366 11.59 20.66 11.79
N HIS A 367 10.93 20.56 12.94
CA HIS A 367 11.13 21.46 14.08
C HIS A 367 12.41 21.16 14.87
N LEU A 368 13.13 20.09 14.54
CA LEU A 368 14.43 19.80 15.14
C LEU A 368 15.47 20.83 14.70
N PRO A 369 16.42 21.20 15.58
CA PRO A 369 17.43 22.21 15.26
C PRO A 369 18.20 21.86 13.99
N SER A 370 18.19 22.79 13.04
CA SER A 370 18.92 22.70 11.77
C SER A 370 18.60 21.45 10.94
N PHE A 371 17.36 20.94 10.99
CA PHE A 371 16.92 19.83 10.14
C PHE A 371 15.90 20.32 9.09
N PRO A 372 16.31 20.51 7.83
CA PRO A 372 15.43 21.05 6.79
C PRO A 372 14.18 20.20 6.58
N GLU A 373 13.04 20.84 6.32
CA GLU A 373 11.74 20.18 6.13
C GLU A 373 11.79 19.07 5.07
N GLY A 374 12.38 19.36 3.90
CA GLY A 374 12.52 18.36 2.85
C GLY A 374 13.33 17.13 3.27
N ALA A 375 14.39 17.32 4.07
CA ALA A 375 15.21 16.24 4.60
C ALA A 375 14.46 15.43 5.67
N ALA A 376 13.75 16.10 6.56
CA ALA A 376 12.95 15.48 7.61
C ALA A 376 11.81 14.63 7.02
N ILE A 377 11.02 15.18 6.10
CA ILE A 377 9.96 14.45 5.39
C ILE A 377 10.53 13.25 4.63
N ALA A 378 11.59 13.44 3.84
CA ALA A 378 12.19 12.36 3.07
C ALA A 378 12.70 11.22 3.97
N THR A 379 13.36 11.55 5.09
CA THR A 379 13.88 10.61 6.08
C THR A 379 12.76 9.79 6.71
N VAL A 380 11.76 10.45 7.29
CA VAL A 380 10.70 9.77 8.04
C VAL A 380 9.78 9.00 7.11
N MET A 381 9.50 9.53 5.92
CA MET A 381 8.76 8.83 4.87
C MET A 381 9.50 7.55 4.43
N ALA A 382 10.79 7.62 4.13
CA ALA A 382 11.57 6.43 3.77
C ALA A 382 11.57 5.39 4.89
N ALA A 383 11.80 5.81 6.13
CA ALA A 383 11.83 4.93 7.29
C ALA A 383 10.48 4.23 7.55
N THR A 384 9.37 4.97 7.49
CA THR A 384 8.02 4.43 7.72
C THR A 384 7.60 3.47 6.60
N ILE A 385 7.90 3.78 5.33
CA ILE A 385 7.62 2.86 4.21
C ILE A 385 8.48 1.60 4.33
N ALA A 386 9.77 1.72 4.64
CA ALA A 386 10.66 0.57 4.82
C ALA A 386 10.18 -0.36 5.95
N ALA A 387 9.79 0.22 7.09
CA ALA A 387 9.23 -0.51 8.23
C ALA A 387 7.91 -1.22 7.88
N ALA A 388 7.03 -0.55 7.15
CA ALA A 388 5.69 -1.05 6.83
C ALA A 388 5.70 -2.12 5.74
N LEU A 389 6.48 -1.93 4.68
CA LEU A 389 6.46 -2.81 3.51
C LEU A 389 7.45 -3.96 3.64
N ARG A 390 8.56 -3.75 4.37
CA ARG A 390 9.74 -4.65 4.34
C ARG A 390 10.35 -4.80 2.94
N LEU A 391 10.27 -3.73 2.15
CA LEU A 391 10.77 -3.64 0.79
C LEU A 391 11.70 -2.40 0.69
N PRO A 392 12.99 -2.52 1.07
CA PRO A 392 13.90 -1.39 1.14
C PRO A 392 14.08 -0.64 -0.19
N LEU A 393 14.22 -1.33 -1.32
CA LEU A 393 14.38 -0.67 -2.62
C LEU A 393 13.12 0.10 -3.01
N SER A 394 11.96 -0.49 -2.76
CA SER A 394 10.66 0.15 -2.97
C SER A 394 10.49 1.39 -2.10
N ALA A 395 10.89 1.31 -0.83
CA ALA A 395 10.85 2.44 0.09
C ALA A 395 11.71 3.61 -0.43
N VAL A 396 12.93 3.32 -0.90
CA VAL A 396 13.83 4.32 -1.49
C VAL A 396 13.19 4.96 -2.72
N VAL A 397 12.69 4.16 -3.67
CA VAL A 397 12.14 4.69 -4.92
C VAL A 397 10.87 5.51 -4.69
N ILE A 398 9.98 5.06 -3.81
CA ILE A 398 8.76 5.81 -3.46
C ILE A 398 9.13 7.13 -2.79
N ALA A 399 10.00 7.10 -1.77
CA ALA A 399 10.42 8.31 -1.07
C ALA A 399 11.09 9.30 -2.03
N LEU A 400 12.02 8.84 -2.88
CA LEU A 400 12.69 9.68 -3.88
C LEU A 400 11.71 10.35 -4.85
N LEU A 401 10.69 9.62 -5.33
CA LEU A 401 9.71 10.21 -6.22
C LEU A 401 8.92 11.31 -5.50
N LEU A 402 8.43 11.00 -4.29
CA LEU A 402 7.53 11.87 -3.54
C LEU A 402 8.20 13.11 -2.97
N THR A 403 9.52 13.06 -2.71
CA THR A 403 10.29 14.20 -2.21
C THR A 403 11.28 14.76 -3.23
N SER A 404 11.08 14.44 -4.51
CA SER A 404 11.98 14.85 -5.61
C SER A 404 12.22 16.37 -5.70
N SER A 405 11.23 17.19 -5.32
CA SER A 405 11.36 18.65 -5.28
C SER A 405 12.38 19.16 -4.25
N ALA A 406 12.67 18.38 -3.20
CA ALA A 406 13.68 18.71 -2.21
C ALA A 406 15.11 18.61 -2.77
N GLY A 407 15.28 18.04 -3.97
CA GLY A 407 16.56 17.96 -4.67
C GLY A 407 17.38 16.71 -4.34
N PRO A 408 18.48 16.45 -5.06
CA PRO A 408 19.23 15.19 -4.97
C PRO A 408 19.93 14.98 -3.62
N ALA A 409 20.15 16.06 -2.85
CA ALA A 409 20.82 16.01 -1.55
C ALA A 409 20.08 15.16 -0.49
N VAL A 410 18.78 14.93 -0.65
CA VAL A 410 18.02 14.04 0.26
C VAL A 410 18.27 12.54 -0.01
N THR A 411 18.85 12.19 -1.16
CA THR A 411 19.02 10.78 -1.58
C THR A 411 19.83 9.94 -0.58
N PRO A 412 21.00 10.39 -0.08
CA PRO A 412 21.75 9.63 0.91
C PRO A 412 20.97 9.45 2.22
N LEU A 413 20.19 10.45 2.63
CA LEU A 413 19.38 10.38 3.85
C LEU A 413 18.25 9.35 3.71
N ILE A 414 17.56 9.32 2.58
CA ILE A 414 16.54 8.32 2.25
C ILE A 414 17.11 6.90 2.36
N ILE A 415 18.30 6.66 1.79
CA ILE A 415 18.95 5.35 1.82
C ILE A 415 19.32 4.96 3.25
N VAL A 416 19.95 5.87 4.00
CA VAL A 416 20.34 5.62 5.40
C VAL A 416 19.12 5.35 6.26
N ALA A 417 18.07 6.17 6.15
CA ALA A 417 16.83 6.00 6.89
C ALA A 417 16.15 4.66 6.59
N THR A 418 16.14 4.25 5.31
CA THR A 418 15.61 2.95 4.87
C THR A 418 16.37 1.80 5.53
N VAL A 419 17.71 1.83 5.49
CA VAL A 419 18.54 0.75 6.05
C VAL A 419 18.40 0.67 7.57
N VAL A 420 18.50 1.81 8.26
CA VAL A 420 18.32 1.90 9.71
C VAL A 420 16.96 1.34 10.12
N SER A 421 15.90 1.78 9.43
CA SER A 421 14.56 1.30 9.69
C SER A 421 14.44 -0.20 9.44
N TYR A 422 14.85 -0.69 8.27
CA TYR A 422 14.73 -2.09 7.92
C TYR A 422 15.41 -3.03 8.92
N VAL A 423 16.67 -2.73 9.27
CA VAL A 423 17.46 -3.51 10.24
C VAL A 423 16.82 -3.47 11.62
N LEU A 424 16.39 -2.28 12.09
CA LEU A 424 15.80 -2.16 13.41
C LEU A 424 14.49 -2.92 13.53
N VAL A 425 13.60 -2.83 12.54
CA VAL A 425 12.34 -3.58 12.58
C VAL A 425 12.61 -5.10 12.45
N ASP A 426 13.67 -5.54 11.76
CA ASP A 426 14.07 -6.96 11.73
C ASP A 426 14.49 -7.46 13.12
N VAL A 427 15.36 -6.71 13.81
CA VAL A 427 15.77 -7.00 15.20
C VAL A 427 14.56 -7.03 16.14
N LEU A 428 13.63 -6.10 15.99
CA LEU A 428 12.41 -6.06 16.81
C LEU A 428 11.50 -7.26 16.55
N GLU A 429 11.26 -7.68 15.30
CA GLU A 429 10.46 -8.89 15.05
C GLU A 429 11.12 -10.14 15.66
N ALA A 430 12.44 -10.28 15.53
CA ALA A 430 13.17 -11.39 16.14
C ALA A 430 13.03 -11.40 17.67
N ALA A 431 13.10 -10.23 18.31
CA ALA A 431 12.97 -10.10 19.76
C ALA A 431 11.54 -10.39 20.28
N PHE A 432 10.51 -10.10 19.47
CA PHE A 432 9.09 -10.27 19.84
C PHE A 432 8.43 -11.52 19.21
N ALA A 433 9.20 -12.36 18.51
CA ALA A 433 8.73 -13.63 17.97
C ALA A 433 8.31 -14.60 19.10
N PRO A 434 7.23 -15.37 18.93
CA PRO A 434 6.89 -16.41 19.90
C PRO A 434 8.04 -17.43 19.99
N PRO A 435 8.35 -17.96 21.20
CA PRO A 435 9.38 -18.96 21.35
C PRO A 435 9.04 -20.18 20.48
N ALA A 436 10.03 -20.68 19.75
CA ALA A 436 9.86 -21.88 18.92
C ALA A 436 9.29 -23.02 19.77
N PRO A 437 8.34 -23.81 19.25
CA PRO A 437 7.81 -24.96 19.98
C PRO A 437 8.98 -25.88 20.35
N LYS A 438 9.19 -26.11 21.65
CA LYS A 438 10.15 -27.10 22.13
C LYS A 438 9.73 -28.45 21.54
N ASN A 439 10.59 -29.07 20.73
CA ASN A 439 10.41 -30.46 20.29
C ASN A 439 10.24 -31.35 21.53
N ARG A 440 9.00 -31.70 21.89
CA ARG A 440 8.68 -32.82 22.77
C ARG A 440 8.80 -34.09 21.95
N ALA A 441 10.03 -34.49 21.65
CA ALA A 441 10.34 -35.77 21.04
C ALA A 441 11.80 -36.14 21.36
N ALA A 442 12.09 -36.41 22.64
CA ALA A 442 13.26 -37.18 23.10
C ALA A 442 13.28 -37.37 24.63
N SER A 443 12.17 -37.77 25.26
CA SER A 443 12.21 -38.19 26.67
C SER A 443 11.35 -39.39 27.05
N ASP A 444 10.68 -40.05 26.10
CA ASP A 444 9.88 -41.26 26.37
C ASP A 444 10.56 -42.54 25.83
N ALA A 445 11.89 -42.51 25.72
CA ALA A 445 12.71 -43.69 25.49
C ALA A 445 13.84 -43.75 26.52
N SER A 446 13.48 -44.08 27.76
CA SER A 446 14.40 -44.61 28.77
C SER A 446 13.66 -45.61 29.63
#